data_AF-A0A8H4L7L1-F1
#
_entry.id   AF-A0A8H4L7L1-F1
#
_cell.length_a   1.000
_cell.length_b   1.000
_cell.length_c   1.000
_cell.angle_alpha   90.00
_cell.angle_beta   90.00
_cell.angle_gamma   90.00
#
_symmetry.space_group_name_H-M   'P 1'
#
loop_
_entity.id
_entity.type
_entity.pdbx_description
1 polymer ?
#
loop_
_entity_poly.entity_id
_entity_poly.type
_entity_poly.pdbx_seq_one_letter_code
_entity_poly.pdbx_strand_id
1 'polypeptide(L)'
;MRFDFTALLATLATTCAADRMVVYTKCGLTSCNSRQAVFYTDWGTYDVNADEGCRGTSVPGMIAFCVDWGRKRGHFQYSGQNKRCMLMRAMDPYGCDWDHCHKSTWEETTCNWKRDDEAEVDDAIEV
;
A
#
# COMPACT_ATOMS: atom_id res chain seq x y z
N MET A 1 43.50 12.81 33.25
CA MET A 1 43.03 12.93 31.86
C MET A 1 41.58 12.46 31.86
N ARG A 2 40.63 13.39 31.73
CA ARG A 2 39.20 13.11 31.74
C ARG A 2 38.82 12.93 30.28
N PHE A 3 38.50 11.70 29.87
CA PHE A 3 38.03 11.42 28.52
C PHE A 3 36.51 11.59 28.54
N ASP A 4 36.05 12.74 28.07
CA ASP A 4 34.64 13.00 27.84
C ASP A 4 34.20 12.21 26.60
N PHE A 5 33.64 11.02 26.86
CA PHE A 5 33.02 10.19 25.83
C PHE A 5 31.61 10.71 25.56
N THR A 6 31.49 11.71 24.68
CA THR A 6 30.21 12.13 24.11
C THR A 6 29.75 11.06 23.13
N ALA A 7 29.01 10.06 23.62
CA ALA A 7 28.44 9.02 22.78
C ALA A 7 27.28 9.60 21.95
N LEU A 8 27.52 9.83 20.67
CA LEU A 8 26.49 10.12 19.67
C LEU A 8 25.63 8.85 19.47
N LEU A 9 24.48 8.83 20.13
CA LEU A 9 23.41 7.86 19.88
C LEU A 9 22.76 8.16 18.52
N ALA A 10 23.30 7.59 17.45
CA ALA A 10 22.61 7.51 16.18
C ALA A 10 21.47 6.50 16.30
N THR A 11 20.26 6.97 16.60
CA THR A 11 19.05 6.14 16.53
C THR A 11 18.78 5.80 15.07
N LEU A 12 19.12 4.59 14.64
CA LEU A 12 18.59 4.03 13.39
C LEU A 12 17.08 3.86 13.59
N ALA A 13 16.30 4.86 13.18
CA ALA A 13 14.86 4.71 13.03
C ALA A 13 14.65 3.69 11.90
N THR A 14 14.57 2.42 12.28
CA THR A 14 14.08 1.38 11.37
C THR A 14 12.62 1.73 11.13
N THR A 15 12.32 2.33 9.98
CA THR A 15 10.94 2.45 9.51
C THR A 15 10.49 1.02 9.22
N CYS A 16 10.00 0.32 10.23
CA CYS A 16 9.22 -0.89 9.99
C CYS A 16 8.10 -0.46 9.05
N ALA A 17 8.08 -1.02 7.84
CA ALA A 17 6.89 -0.96 6.99
C ALA A 17 5.78 -1.67 7.78
N ALA A 18 5.01 -0.90 8.55
CA ALA A 18 4.10 -1.44 9.54
C ALA A 18 2.90 -2.14 8.87
N ASP A 19 2.48 -1.63 7.72
CA ASP A 19 1.35 -2.14 6.99
C ASP A 19 1.79 -2.82 5.68
N ARG A 20 1.18 -3.97 5.41
CA ARG A 20 1.39 -4.77 4.21
C ARG A 20 0.07 -5.24 3.68
N MET A 21 -0.07 -5.36 2.37
CA MET A 21 -1.23 -5.98 1.75
C MET A 21 -0.83 -7.20 0.92
N VAL A 22 -1.63 -8.25 0.99
CA VAL A 22 -1.53 -9.42 0.12
C VAL A 22 -2.80 -9.52 -0.69
N VAL A 23 -2.68 -9.56 -2.01
CA VAL A 23 -3.84 -9.68 -2.91
C VAL A 23 -3.82 -11.02 -3.62
N TYR A 24 -4.98 -11.67 -3.67
CA TYR A 24 -5.22 -12.90 -4.41
C TYR A 24 -5.97 -12.57 -5.69
N THR A 25 -5.25 -12.60 -6.81
CA THR A 25 -5.81 -12.40 -8.13
C THR A 25 -6.17 -13.74 -8.75
N LYS A 26 -7.39 -13.84 -9.27
CA LYS A 26 -7.91 -15.01 -10.01
C LYS A 26 -8.29 -14.55 -11.41
N CYS A 27 -7.73 -15.18 -12.42
CA CYS A 27 -8.00 -14.87 -13.82
C CYS A 27 -8.64 -16.08 -14.51
N GLY A 28 -9.74 -15.82 -15.20
CA GLY A 28 -10.28 -16.73 -16.21
C GLY A 28 -9.80 -16.33 -17.61
N LEU A 29 -10.35 -16.97 -18.63
CA LEU A 29 -9.97 -16.77 -20.03
C LEU A 29 -9.95 -15.31 -20.53
N THR A 30 -10.82 -14.44 -20.00
CA THR A 30 -11.01 -13.07 -20.51
C THR A 30 -10.93 -11.98 -19.45
N SER A 31 -10.86 -12.33 -18.16
CA SER A 31 -10.91 -11.33 -17.08
C SER A 31 -10.18 -11.80 -15.83
N CYS A 32 -9.67 -10.84 -15.07
CA CYS A 32 -9.03 -11.04 -13.77
C CYS A 32 -9.80 -10.33 -12.68
N ASN A 33 -9.89 -10.97 -11.51
CA ASN A 33 -10.49 -10.43 -10.30
C ASN A 33 -9.41 -10.32 -9.22
N SER A 34 -9.21 -9.10 -8.68
CA SER A 34 -8.25 -8.81 -7.60
C SER A 34 -8.95 -8.30 -6.34
N ARG A 35 -10.25 -8.55 -6.20
CA ARG A 35 -11.04 -8.05 -5.08
C ARG A 35 -10.56 -8.62 -3.75
N GLN A 36 -10.12 -9.88 -3.71
CA GLN A 36 -9.78 -10.55 -2.46
C GLN A 36 -8.38 -10.14 -2.00
N ALA A 37 -8.30 -9.30 -0.98
CA ALA A 37 -7.04 -8.92 -0.36
C ALA A 37 -7.10 -8.91 1.16
N VAL A 38 -5.93 -9.13 1.76
CA VAL A 38 -5.72 -9.13 3.21
C VAL A 38 -4.74 -8.01 3.54
N PHE A 39 -5.19 -7.07 4.34
CA PHE A 39 -4.40 -5.94 4.84
C PHE A 39 -3.93 -6.25 6.26
N TYR A 40 -2.61 -6.25 6.45
CA TYR A 40 -1.95 -6.48 7.72
C TYR A 40 -1.54 -5.13 8.30
N THR A 41 -1.83 -4.93 9.58
CA THR A 41 -1.36 -3.79 10.37
C THR A 41 -0.72 -4.29 11.66
N ASP A 42 -0.07 -3.40 12.40
CA ASP A 42 0.44 -3.71 13.76
C ASP A 42 -0.66 -4.17 14.73
N TRP A 43 -1.92 -3.83 14.44
CA TRP A 43 -3.05 -4.04 15.34
C TRP A 43 -3.99 -5.16 14.88
N GLY A 44 -3.80 -5.73 13.70
CA GLY A 44 -4.67 -6.78 13.20
C GLY A 44 -4.55 -7.09 11.72
N THR A 45 -5.55 -7.82 11.23
CA THR A 45 -5.62 -8.26 9.84
C THR A 45 -7.06 -8.11 9.36
N TYR A 46 -7.23 -7.54 8.17
CA TYR A 46 -8.52 -7.10 7.66
C TYR A 46 -8.69 -7.49 6.19
N ASP A 47 -9.85 -8.02 5.84
CA ASP A 47 -10.21 -8.27 4.44
C ASP A 47 -10.59 -6.96 3.76
N VAL A 48 -9.88 -6.60 2.70
CA VAL A 48 -10.09 -5.37 1.92
C VAL A 48 -10.36 -5.69 0.46
N ASN A 49 -11.06 -4.78 -0.23
CA ASN A 49 -11.24 -4.88 -1.67
C ASN A 49 -10.04 -4.23 -2.39
N ALA A 50 -9.24 -5.00 -3.12
CA ALA A 50 -8.09 -4.49 -3.89
C ALA A 50 -8.30 -4.41 -5.42
N ASP A 51 -9.54 -4.23 -5.90
CA ASP A 51 -9.81 -3.87 -7.31
C ASP A 51 -9.13 -2.54 -7.72
N GLU A 52 -9.20 -2.13 -8.98
CA GLU A 52 -8.68 -0.84 -9.46
C GLU A 52 -9.48 0.37 -8.93
N GLY A 53 -8.79 1.39 -8.42
CA GLY A 53 -9.37 2.66 -7.95
C GLY A 53 -9.49 2.82 -6.43
N CYS A 54 -10.21 3.86 -6.02
CA CYS A 54 -10.42 4.26 -4.61
C CYS A 54 -11.74 3.74 -4.04
N ARG A 55 -11.76 3.31 -2.79
CA ARG A 55 -12.98 2.82 -2.13
C ARG A 55 -12.88 2.83 -0.60
N GLY A 56 -14.03 2.58 0.04
CA GLY A 56 -14.11 2.33 1.47
C GLY A 56 -13.39 1.05 1.89
N THR A 57 -13.03 0.98 3.16
CA THR A 57 -12.21 -0.09 3.75
C THR A 57 -12.82 -0.59 5.04
N SER A 58 -12.52 -1.84 5.40
CA SER A 58 -12.87 -2.47 6.66
C SER A 58 -11.86 -2.14 7.78
N VAL A 59 -10.72 -1.55 7.45
CA VAL A 59 -9.65 -1.23 8.40
C VAL A 59 -10.08 -0.05 9.28
N PRO A 60 -10.13 -0.21 10.63
CA PRO A 60 -10.54 0.86 11.53
C PRO A 60 -9.70 2.13 11.38
N GLY A 61 -10.39 3.27 11.28
CA GLY A 61 -9.75 4.58 11.19
C GLY A 61 -9.12 4.93 9.85
N MET A 62 -9.12 4.00 8.88
CA MET A 62 -8.65 4.26 7.53
C MET A 62 -9.74 4.98 6.73
N ILE A 63 -9.43 6.19 6.28
CA ILE A 63 -10.38 7.11 5.61
C ILE A 63 -10.21 7.15 4.10
N ALA A 64 -9.05 6.71 3.58
CA ALA A 64 -8.80 6.57 2.16
C ALA A 64 -8.03 5.28 1.89
N PHE A 65 -8.43 4.57 0.84
CA PHE A 65 -7.76 3.36 0.36
C PHE A 65 -7.94 3.26 -1.16
N CYS A 66 -6.83 3.27 -1.89
CA CYS A 66 -6.83 3.21 -3.35
C CYS A 66 -5.73 2.28 -3.87
N VAL A 67 -6.05 1.51 -4.90
CA VAL A 67 -5.13 0.62 -5.60
C VAL A 67 -5.07 1.01 -7.07
N ASP A 68 -3.87 1.14 -7.60
CA ASP A 68 -3.56 1.44 -9.00
C ASP A 68 -2.71 0.28 -9.55
N TRP A 69 -3.38 -0.71 -10.13
CA TRP A 69 -2.77 -1.87 -10.77
C TRP A 69 -1.99 -1.48 -12.02
N GLY A 70 -2.45 -0.46 -12.75
CA GLY A 70 -1.78 0.04 -13.95
C GLY A 70 -0.34 0.45 -13.67
N ARG A 71 -0.10 1.08 -12.51
CA ARG A 71 1.22 1.52 -12.04
C ARG A 71 1.79 0.70 -10.88
N LYS A 72 1.12 -0.39 -10.49
CA LYS A 72 1.53 -1.31 -9.41
C LYS A 72 1.79 -0.60 -8.07
N ARG A 73 0.95 0.39 -7.76
CA ARG A 73 1.09 1.26 -6.58
C ARG A 73 -0.25 1.43 -5.88
N GLY A 74 -0.22 1.64 -4.59
CA GLY A 74 -1.41 1.83 -3.76
C GLY A 74 -1.15 2.91 -2.74
N HIS A 75 -2.21 3.52 -2.22
CA HIS A 75 -2.07 4.44 -1.12
C HIS A 75 -3.26 4.35 -0.19
N PHE A 76 -3.01 4.74 1.05
CA PHE A 76 -4.01 4.72 2.10
C PHE A 76 -3.75 5.84 3.10
N GLN A 77 -4.77 6.23 3.85
CA GLN A 77 -4.68 7.28 4.84
C GLN A 77 -5.54 6.94 6.03
N TYR A 78 -4.98 7.10 7.23
CA TYR A 78 -5.73 7.06 8.48
C TYR A 78 -6.16 8.46 8.88
N SER A 79 -7.28 8.57 9.58
CA SER A 79 -7.75 9.84 10.14
C SER A 79 -6.65 10.49 11.00
N GLY A 80 -6.33 11.75 10.70
CA GLY A 80 -5.27 12.51 11.40
C GLY A 80 -3.83 12.15 11.01
N GLN A 81 -3.62 11.28 10.01
CA GLN A 81 -2.30 10.94 9.48
C GLN A 81 -2.14 11.44 8.03
N ASN A 82 -0.88 11.58 7.61
CA ASN A 82 -0.56 11.83 6.21
C ASN A 82 -0.80 10.58 5.34
N LYS A 83 -0.89 10.80 4.03
CA LYS A 83 -0.94 9.74 3.02
C LYS A 83 0.25 8.79 3.19
N ARG A 84 -0.02 7.49 3.19
CA ARG A 84 0.97 6.40 3.16
C ARG A 84 0.84 5.67 1.84
N CYS A 85 1.95 5.17 1.32
CA CYS A 85 2.02 4.58 -0.01
C CYS A 85 2.60 3.18 0.05
N MET A 86 2.20 2.35 -0.88
CA MET A 86 2.70 1.00 -1.05
C MET A 86 2.99 0.69 -2.51
N LEU A 87 3.91 -0.24 -2.73
CA LEU A 87 4.25 -0.77 -4.04
C LEU A 87 4.13 -2.28 -4.02
N MET A 88 3.67 -2.84 -5.14
CA MET A 88 3.74 -4.27 -5.36
C MET A 88 5.21 -4.69 -5.46
N ARG A 89 5.66 -5.55 -4.55
CA ARG A 89 7.04 -6.06 -4.47
C ARG A 89 7.21 -7.41 -5.13
N ALA A 90 6.20 -8.26 -5.01
CA ALA A 90 6.23 -9.62 -5.53
C ALA A 90 4.88 -10.00 -6.14
N MET A 91 4.92 -10.93 -7.09
CA MET A 91 3.74 -11.55 -7.66
C MET A 91 4.08 -12.99 -8.03
N ASP A 92 3.53 -13.93 -7.26
CA ASP A 92 3.86 -15.34 -7.37
C ASP A 92 2.61 -16.14 -7.78
N PRO A 93 2.73 -17.13 -8.67
CA PRO A 93 1.62 -18.02 -8.96
C PRO A 93 1.27 -18.86 -7.72
N TYR A 94 -0.01 -19.21 -7.56
CA TYR A 94 -0.45 -20.18 -6.55
C TYR A 94 -1.50 -21.14 -7.13
N GLY A 95 -1.64 -22.32 -6.53
CA GLY A 95 -2.61 -23.33 -6.97
C GLY A 95 -4.05 -22.90 -6.67
N CYS A 96 -4.92 -22.95 -7.67
CA CYS A 96 -6.34 -22.63 -7.57
C CYS A 96 -7.14 -23.30 -8.71
N ASP A 97 -8.47 -23.26 -8.63
CA ASP A 97 -9.39 -23.84 -9.63
C ASP A 97 -9.69 -22.91 -10.83
N TRP A 98 -8.86 -21.90 -11.08
CA TRP A 98 -9.00 -20.94 -12.19
C TRP A 98 -7.85 -21.10 -13.19
N ASP A 99 -7.99 -20.53 -14.39
CA ASP A 99 -6.98 -20.65 -15.46
C ASP A 99 -5.61 -20.14 -15.00
N HIS A 100 -5.58 -18.96 -14.36
CA HIS A 100 -4.37 -18.39 -13.78
C HIS A 100 -4.66 -17.73 -12.43
N CYS A 101 -3.79 -17.97 -11.46
CA CYS A 101 -3.89 -17.40 -10.13
C CYS A 101 -2.55 -16.85 -9.67
N HIS A 102 -2.62 -15.63 -9.11
CA HIS A 102 -1.45 -14.93 -8.60
C HIS A 102 -1.70 -14.39 -7.21
N LYS A 103 -0.68 -14.47 -6.37
CA LYS A 103 -0.61 -13.81 -5.08
C LYS A 103 0.39 -12.67 -5.22
N SER A 104 -0.06 -11.44 -5.03
CA SER A 104 0.83 -10.28 -5.00
C SER A 104 1.03 -9.78 -3.58
N THR A 105 2.25 -9.35 -3.27
CA THR A 105 2.61 -8.75 -1.99
C THR A 105 2.94 -7.29 -2.21
N TRP A 106 2.33 -6.43 -1.41
CA TRP A 106 2.40 -4.98 -1.47
C TRP A 106 2.92 -4.46 -0.14
N GLU A 107 4.02 -3.72 -0.20
CA GLU A 107 4.70 -3.22 0.99
C GLU A 107 4.75 -1.71 0.97
N GLU A 108 4.68 -1.11 2.16
CA GLU A 108 4.84 0.31 2.30
C GLU A 108 6.17 0.82 1.74
N THR A 109 6.10 2.04 1.23
CA THR A 109 7.23 2.78 0.67
C THR A 109 7.02 4.26 0.91
N THR A 110 8.09 5.04 0.77
CA THR A 110 7.97 6.49 0.68
C THR A 110 7.05 6.89 -0.48
N CYS A 111 6.09 7.77 -0.21
CA CYS A 111 5.25 8.38 -1.24
C CYS A 111 6.08 9.31 -2.12
N ASN A 112 6.37 8.90 -3.35
CA ASN A 112 7.05 9.72 -4.36
C ASN A 112 6.12 10.15 -5.51
N TRP A 113 4.79 10.01 -5.35
CA TRP A 113 3.79 10.49 -6.31
C TRP A 113 2.66 11.27 -5.62
N LYS A 114 2.15 12.27 -6.33
CA LYS A 114 0.87 12.92 -6.01
C LYS A 114 -0.28 11.98 -6.41
N ARG A 115 -1.40 12.06 -5.70
CA ARG A 115 -2.63 11.40 -6.17
C ARG A 115 -3.01 12.05 -7.50
N ASP A 116 -3.57 11.29 -8.45
CA ASP A 116 -3.90 11.89 -9.76
C ASP A 116 -4.99 12.98 -9.60
N ASP A 117 -5.84 12.91 -8.57
CA ASP A 117 -6.76 13.96 -8.09
C ASP A 117 -6.08 15.13 -7.33
N GLU A 118 -4.85 14.95 -6.85
CA GLU A 118 -4.02 16.04 -6.31
C GLU A 118 -3.21 16.75 -7.42
N ALA A 119 -3.04 16.12 -8.59
CA ALA A 119 -2.26 16.65 -9.71
C ALA A 119 -3.05 17.67 -10.54
N GLU A 120 -4.37 17.57 -10.62
CA GLU A 120 -5.20 18.52 -11.38
C GLU A 120 -5.31 19.90 -10.72
N VAL A 121 -5.08 20.01 -9.40
CA VAL A 121 -5.22 21.28 -8.67
C VAL A 121 -4.01 22.19 -8.86
N ASP A 122 -2.81 21.65 -9.07
CA ASP A 122 -1.60 22.47 -9.24
C ASP A 122 -1.47 23.04 -10.67
N ASP A 123 -2.00 22.37 -11.69
CA ASP A 123 -2.00 22.89 -13.08
C ASP A 123 -3.04 24.01 -13.31
N ALA A 124 -3.95 24.23 -12.36
CA ALA A 124 -4.98 25.27 -12.44
C ALA A 124 -4.58 26.61 -11.78
N ILE A 125 -3.36 26.71 -11.20
CA ILE A 125 -2.84 27.92 -10.54
C ILE A 125 -1.67 28.54 -11.34
N GLU A 126 -1.56 28.23 -12.64
CA GLU A 126 -0.79 29.04 -13.60
C GLU A 126 -1.73 29.65 -14.65
N VAL A 127 -2.55 30.62 -14.24
CA VAL A 127 -3.23 31.57 -15.15
C VAL A 127 -3.14 32.99 -14.61
#